data_AF-A0A4R6V1I6-F1
#
_entry.id   AF-A0A4R6V1I6-F1
#
_cell.length_a   1.000
_cell.length_b   1.000
_cell.length_c   1.000
_cell.angle_alpha   90.00
_cell.angle_beta   90.00
_cell.angle_gamma   90.00
#
_symmetry.space_group_name_H-M   'P 1'
#
loop_
_entity.id
_entity.type
_entity.pdbx_description
1 polymer ?
#
loop_
_entity_poly.entity_id
_entity_poly.type
_entity_poly.pdbx_seq_one_letter_code
_entity_poly.pdbx_strand_id
1 'polypeptide(L)'
;MSHCAVIGRSTTDPEFIRENGTKERFSPPLEIFKKLKELRRGMYIPGKGTWFSARYVITRPGNYRVDYNYDEEPAFTIPPVAGSYKLDLQHFPRDDEHIPDWLRQKLQRTEK
;
A
#
# COMPACT_ATOMS: atom_id res chain seq x y z
N MET A 1 -2.19 11.90 -0.90
CA MET A 1 -1.33 10.99 -0.12
C MET A 1 -1.36 9.61 -0.76
N SER A 2 -0.19 9.06 -1.08
CA SER A 2 -0.06 7.67 -1.54
C SER A 2 0.59 6.84 -0.44
N HIS A 3 0.10 5.63 -0.19
CA HIS A 3 0.61 4.71 0.81
C HIS A 3 0.84 3.35 0.19
N CYS A 4 2.04 2.79 0.35
CA CYS A 4 2.39 1.43 -0.07
C CYS A 4 2.71 0.59 1.16
N ALA A 5 2.25 -0.67 1.19
CA ALA A 5 2.47 -1.54 2.35
C ALA A 5 2.55 -3.02 1.98
N VAL A 6 3.53 -3.68 2.60
CA VAL A 6 3.62 -5.13 2.81
C VAL A 6 4.01 -5.37 4.27
N ILE A 7 3.92 -6.60 4.77
CA ILE A 7 4.40 -6.89 6.14
C ILE A 7 5.88 -6.51 6.28
N GLY A 8 6.18 -5.76 7.34
CA GLY A 8 7.53 -5.28 7.68
C GLY A 8 7.98 -4.02 6.94
N ARG A 9 7.25 -3.55 5.91
CA ARG A 9 7.62 -2.34 5.15
C ARG A 9 6.39 -1.56 4.72
N SER A 10 6.35 -0.27 5.05
CA SER A 10 5.42 0.67 4.43
C SER A 10 6.13 1.96 4.02
N THR A 11 5.55 2.70 3.10
CA THR A 11 6.02 4.01 2.67
C THR A 11 4.82 4.89 2.40
N THR A 12 4.89 6.15 2.83
CA THR A 12 3.82 7.13 2.62
C THR A 12 4.40 8.37 2.00
N ASP A 13 3.81 8.82 0.90
CA ASP A 13 4.12 10.09 0.26
C ASP A 13 2.91 11.05 0.42
N PRO A 14 2.91 11.84 1.50
CA PRO A 14 1.92 12.87 1.76
C PRO A 14 2.26 14.16 1.00
N GLU A 15 1.31 14.62 0.19
CA GLU A 15 1.39 15.92 -0.49
C GLU A 15 0.17 16.76 -0.13
N PHE A 16 0.40 18.05 0.11
CA PHE A 16 -0.61 19.09 0.21
C PHE A 16 -0.50 19.99 -1.02
N ILE A 17 -1.61 20.22 -1.71
CA ILE A 17 -1.67 21.10 -2.89
C ILE A 17 -2.42 22.36 -2.47
N ARG A 18 -1.74 23.51 -2.55
CA ARG A 18 -2.33 24.83 -2.29
C ARG A 18 -3.18 25.29 -3.47
N GLU A 19 -4.00 26.32 -3.26
CA GLU A 19 -4.85 26.91 -4.31
C GLU A 19 -4.04 27.44 -5.51
N ASN A 20 -2.82 27.91 -5.27
CA ASN A 20 -1.88 28.33 -6.32
C ASN A 20 -1.18 27.16 -7.05
N GLY A 21 -1.56 25.90 -6.77
CA GLY A 21 -0.98 24.71 -7.36
C GLY A 21 0.35 24.24 -6.75
N THR A 22 0.92 24.98 -5.79
CA THR A 22 2.16 24.57 -5.12
C THR A 22 1.94 23.27 -4.33
N LYS A 23 2.85 22.32 -4.52
CA LYS A 23 2.86 21.05 -3.79
C LYS A 23 3.88 21.11 -2.67
N GLU A 24 3.44 20.78 -1.46
CA GLU A 24 4.28 20.70 -0.28
C GLU A 24 4.14 19.33 0.36
N ARG A 25 5.27 18.73 0.76
CA ARG A 25 5.24 17.54 1.62
C ARG A 25 4.95 17.95 3.06
N PHE A 26 4.20 17.12 3.76
CA PHE A 26 3.91 17.31 5.17
C PHE A 26 4.08 15.99 5.93
N SER A 27 4.34 16.04 7.24
CA SER A 27 4.36 14.82 8.05
C SER A 27 2.97 14.58 8.64
N PRO A 28 2.25 13.52 8.23
CA PRO A 28 0.97 13.19 8.84
C PRO A 28 1.16 12.74 10.30
N PRO A 29 0.15 12.94 11.16
CA PRO A 29 0.18 12.41 12.53
C PRO A 29 0.42 10.90 12.54
N LEU A 30 1.18 10.41 13.52
CA LEU A 30 1.57 8.99 13.62
C LEU A 30 0.36 8.04 13.64
N GLU A 31 -0.74 8.46 14.26
CA GLU A 31 -1.99 7.69 14.34
C GLU A 31 -2.57 7.33 12.97
N ILE A 32 -2.29 8.12 11.92
CA ILE A 32 -2.71 7.81 10.55
C ILE A 32 -2.09 6.49 10.09
N PHE A 33 -0.83 6.21 10.43
CA PHE A 33 -0.18 4.96 10.03
C PHE A 33 -0.80 3.74 10.72
N LYS A 34 -1.18 3.90 11.99
CA LYS A 34 -1.93 2.87 12.73
C LYS A 34 -3.29 2.61 12.06
N LYS A 35 -4.02 3.66 11.70
CA LYS A 35 -5.30 3.56 11.01
C LYS A 35 -5.18 2.91 9.62
N LEU A 36 -4.14 3.25 8.85
CA LEU A 36 -3.87 2.61 7.55
C LEU A 36 -3.57 1.12 7.71
N LYS A 37 -2.82 0.72 8.74
CA LYS A 37 -2.56 -0.69 9.05
C LYS A 37 -3.83 -1.43 9.48
N GLU A 38 -4.64 -0.82 10.34
CA GLU A 38 -5.95 -1.36 10.76
C GLU A 38 -6.87 -1.55 9.55
N LEU A 39 -6.96 -0.55 8.68
CA LEU A 39 -7.76 -0.57 7.47
C LEU A 39 -7.27 -1.64 6.49
N ARG A 40 -5.96 -1.76 6.27
CA ARG A 40 -5.39 -2.83 5.43
C ARG A 40 -5.81 -4.20 5.94
N ARG A 41 -5.69 -4.43 7.25
CA ARG A 41 -6.11 -5.70 7.85
C ARG A 41 -7.62 -5.92 7.71
N GLY A 42 -8.43 -4.88 7.89
CA GLY A 42 -9.89 -4.96 7.78
C GLY A 42 -10.40 -5.14 6.35
N MET A 43 -9.62 -4.78 5.34
CA MET A 43 -9.95 -4.93 3.92
C MET A 43 -9.37 -6.20 3.28
N TYR A 44 -8.86 -7.11 4.11
CA TYR A 44 -8.48 -8.44 3.66
C TYR A 44 -9.72 -9.20 3.20
N ILE A 45 -9.62 -9.79 2.01
CA ILE A 45 -10.62 -10.67 1.44
C ILE A 45 -9.99 -12.07 1.32
N PRO A 46 -10.60 -13.12 1.91
CA PRO A 46 -10.11 -14.49 1.76
C PRO A 46 -9.94 -14.87 0.29
N GLY A 47 -8.83 -15.53 -0.04
CA GLY A 47 -8.47 -15.91 -1.41
C GLY A 47 -8.00 -14.74 -2.30
N LYS A 48 -8.40 -13.51 -2.05
CA LYS A 48 -7.94 -12.34 -2.84
C LYS A 48 -6.80 -11.55 -2.19
N GLY A 49 -6.65 -11.64 -0.88
CA GLY A 49 -5.69 -10.84 -0.12
C GLY A 49 -6.18 -9.44 0.20
N THR A 50 -5.24 -8.54 0.51
CA THR A 50 -5.49 -7.11 0.76
C THR A 50 -4.70 -6.25 -0.23
N TRP A 51 -5.06 -4.98 -0.39
CA TRP A 51 -4.36 -4.03 -1.24
C TRP A 51 -2.86 -3.86 -0.90
N PHE A 52 -2.08 -3.57 -1.95
CA PHE A 52 -0.63 -3.27 -1.90
C PHE A 52 -0.35 -1.78 -1.78
N SER A 53 -1.19 -0.94 -2.38
CA SER A 53 -1.15 0.50 -2.20
C SER A 53 -2.53 1.12 -2.14
N ALA A 54 -2.60 2.30 -1.52
CA ALA A 54 -3.81 3.10 -1.41
C ALA A 54 -3.48 4.58 -1.68
N ARG A 55 -4.32 5.26 -2.46
CA ARG A 55 -4.21 6.68 -2.76
C ARG A 55 -5.39 7.42 -2.16
N TYR A 56 -5.11 8.32 -1.22
CA TYR A 56 -6.08 9.20 -0.57
C TYR A 56 -5.95 10.61 -1.13
N VAL A 57 -7.05 11.15 -1.64
CA VAL A 57 -7.17 12.54 -2.09
C VAL A 57 -8.29 13.18 -1.28
N ILE A 58 -7.99 14.26 -0.56
CA ILE A 58 -8.96 15.02 0.22
C ILE A 58 -9.01 16.43 -0.36
N THR A 59 -10.20 16.86 -0.77
CA THR A 59 -10.47 18.16 -1.41
C THR A 59 -11.45 18.94 -0.56
N ARG A 60 -11.12 20.19 -0.25
CA ARG A 60 -12.00 21.06 0.54
C ARG A 60 -13.19 21.56 -0.31
N PRO A 61 -14.37 21.78 0.28
CA PRO A 61 -14.78 21.36 1.63
C PRO A 61 -15.28 19.90 1.63
N GLY A 62 -14.65 19.03 2.42
CA GLY A 62 -15.20 17.74 2.83
C GLY A 62 -15.21 16.58 1.82
N ASN A 63 -14.83 16.78 0.56
CA ASN A 63 -14.77 15.71 -0.42
C ASN A 63 -13.51 14.86 -0.25
N TYR A 64 -13.64 13.55 -0.42
CA TYR A 64 -12.49 12.66 -0.49
C TYR A 64 -12.69 11.52 -1.49
N ARG A 65 -11.57 11.01 -2.01
CA ARG A 65 -11.50 9.82 -2.84
C ARG A 65 -10.40 8.91 -2.32
N VAL A 66 -10.68 7.62 -2.32
CA VAL A 66 -9.68 6.59 -2.02
C VAL A 66 -9.67 5.57 -3.14
N ASP A 67 -8.49 5.31 -3.69
CA ASP A 67 -8.27 4.24 -4.66
C ASP A 67 -7.35 3.19 -4.02
N TYR A 68 -7.73 1.92 -4.11
CA TYR A 68 -6.96 0.79 -3.58
C TYR A 68 -6.46 -0.06 -4.74
N ASN A 69 -5.16 -0.37 -4.72
CA ASN A 69 -4.53 -1.20 -5.73
C ASN A 69 -4.26 -2.60 -5.16
N TYR A 70 -4.82 -3.63 -5.80
CA TYR A 70 -4.64 -5.03 -5.43
C TYR A 70 -3.68 -5.78 -6.36
N ASP A 71 -3.29 -5.18 -7.48
CA ASP A 71 -2.83 -5.93 -8.66
C ASP A 71 -1.49 -5.40 -9.20
N GLU A 72 -1.26 -4.09 -9.19
CA GLU A 72 -0.04 -3.47 -9.71
C GLU A 72 1.09 -3.44 -8.67
N GLU A 73 2.36 -3.49 -9.12
CA GLU A 73 3.52 -3.41 -8.23
C GLU A 73 3.55 -2.06 -7.50
N PRO A 74 3.51 -2.03 -6.16
CA PRO A 74 3.52 -0.78 -5.41
C PRO A 74 4.88 -0.06 -5.53
N ALA A 75 4.82 1.24 -5.82
CA ALA A 75 6.01 2.10 -5.96
C ALA A 75 6.63 2.48 -4.59
N PHE A 76 7.26 1.53 -3.91
CA PHE A 76 8.02 1.80 -2.68
C PHE A 76 9.23 2.70 -2.96
N THR A 77 9.41 3.76 -2.18
CA THR A 77 10.62 4.62 -2.26
C THR A 77 11.91 3.83 -1.98
N ILE A 78 11.86 2.90 -1.03
CA ILE A 78 12.93 1.92 -0.81
C ILE A 78 12.28 0.54 -0.89
N PRO A 79 12.68 -0.31 -1.84
CA PRO A 79 12.10 -1.63 -2.02
C PRO A 79 12.10 -2.46 -0.74
N PRO A 80 11.01 -3.17 -0.41
CA PRO A 80 10.99 -4.18 0.64
C PRO A 80 12.00 -5.28 0.36
N VAL A 81 12.51 -5.92 1.43
CA VAL A 81 13.28 -7.15 1.30
C VAL A 81 12.38 -8.27 0.77
N ALA A 82 12.97 -9.24 0.07
CA ALA A 82 12.21 -10.29 -0.61
C ALA A 82 11.30 -11.09 0.37
N GLY A 83 11.80 -11.35 1.59
CA GLY A 83 11.03 -11.99 2.67
C GLY A 83 9.78 -11.22 3.12
N SER A 84 9.71 -9.89 2.93
CA SER A 84 8.51 -9.10 3.26
C SER A 84 7.32 -9.49 2.40
N TYR A 85 7.53 -9.79 1.11
CA TYR A 85 6.46 -10.21 0.21
C TYR A 85 5.93 -11.61 0.56
N LYS A 86 6.83 -12.55 0.89
CA LYS A 86 6.45 -13.89 1.35
C LYS A 86 5.65 -13.82 2.66
N LEU A 87 6.12 -13.03 3.61
CA LEU A 87 5.43 -12.84 4.88
C LEU A 87 4.07 -12.16 4.70
N ASP A 88 3.96 -11.25 3.73
CA ASP A 88 2.69 -10.61 3.38
C ASP A 88 1.66 -11.60 2.85
N LEU A 89 2.06 -12.53 1.96
CA LEU A 89 1.19 -13.61 1.50
C LEU A 89 0.80 -14.60 2.60
N GLN A 90 1.68 -14.85 3.57
CA GLN A 90 1.33 -15.68 4.73
C GLN A 90 0.26 -15.01 5.62
N HIS A 91 0.30 -13.68 5.75
CA HIS A 91 -0.67 -12.92 6.55
C HIS A 91 -1.97 -12.65 5.79
N PHE A 92 -1.88 -12.44 4.49
CA PHE A 92 -3.01 -12.15 3.60
C PHE A 92 -3.00 -13.14 2.42
N PRO A 93 -3.37 -14.41 2.66
CA PRO A 93 -3.37 -15.44 1.64
C PRO A 93 -4.14 -15.02 0.39
N ARG A 94 -3.54 -15.35 -0.76
CA ARG A 94 -4.10 -15.15 -2.09
C ARG A 94 -4.10 -16.49 -2.82
N ASP A 95 -5.20 -16.77 -3.50
CA ASP A 95 -5.33 -17.84 -4.47
C ASP A 95 -4.48 -17.49 -5.69
N ASP A 96 -4.07 -18.51 -6.44
CA ASP A 96 -3.14 -18.33 -7.55
C ASP A 96 -3.63 -17.31 -8.58
N GLU A 97 -4.92 -17.28 -8.90
CA GLU A 97 -5.49 -16.28 -9.83
C GLU A 97 -5.39 -14.83 -9.35
N HIS A 98 -5.17 -14.61 -8.04
CA HIS A 98 -5.05 -13.30 -7.42
C HIS A 98 -3.61 -12.91 -7.04
N ILE A 99 -2.63 -13.73 -7.43
CA ILE A 99 -1.20 -13.43 -7.28
C ILE A 99 -0.68 -12.87 -8.62
N PRO A 100 -0.38 -11.56 -8.70
CA PRO A 100 0.13 -10.94 -9.92
C PRO A 100 1.53 -11.45 -10.30
N ASP A 101 1.86 -11.39 -11.59
CA ASP A 101 3.13 -11.89 -12.13
C ASP A 101 4.37 -11.27 -11.47
N TRP A 102 4.33 -9.96 -11.21
CA TRP A 102 5.44 -9.27 -10.53
C TRP A 102 5.69 -9.87 -9.14
N LEU A 103 4.63 -10.24 -8.40
CA LEU A 103 4.76 -10.80 -7.07
C LEU A 103 5.37 -12.20 -7.14
N ARG A 104 4.93 -13.03 -8.10
CA ARG A 104 5.53 -14.36 -8.36
C ARG A 104 7.02 -14.25 -8.61
N GLN A 105 7.45 -13.29 -9.43
CA GLN A 105 8.86 -13.06 -9.73
C GLN A 105 9.67 -12.69 -8.48
N LYS A 106 9.13 -11.84 -7.58
CA LYS A 106 9.81 -11.50 -6.31
C LYS A 106 9.92 -12.69 -5.38
N LEU A 107 8.90 -13.55 -5.33
CA LEU A 107 8.91 -14.76 -4.48
C LEU A 107 9.95 -15.77 -4.95
N GLN A 108 10.05 -16.02 -6.25
CA GLN A 108 11.07 -16.92 -6.82
C GLN A 108 12.50 -16.44 -6.53
N ARG A 109 12.72 -15.11 -6.50
CA ARG A 109 14.02 -14.54 -6.11
C ARG A 109 14.35 -14.76 -4.62
N THR A 110 13.37 -15.00 -3.77
CA THR A 110 13.56 -15.24 -2.33
C THR A 110 14.01 -16.68 -2.05
N GLU A 111 13.77 -17.60 -2.97
CA GLU A 111 14.05 -19.04 -2.82
C GLU A 111 15.42 -19.46 -3.40
N LYS A 112 16.14 -18.51 -4.02
CA LYS A 112 17.55 -18.66 -4.41
C LYS A 112 18.47 -18.11 -3.33
#